data_AF-A0A1J5BSG6-F1
#
_entry.id   AF-A0A1J5BSG6-F1
#
_cell.length_a   1.000
_cell.length_b   1.000
_cell.length_c   1.000
_cell.angle_alpha   90.00
_cell.angle_beta   90.00
_cell.angle_gamma   90.00
#
_symmetry.space_group_name_H-M   'P 1'
#
loop_
_entity.id
_entity.type
_entity.pdbx_description
1 polymer ?
#
loop_
_entity_poly.entity_id
_entity_poly.type
_entity_poly.pdbx_seq_one_letter_code
_entity_poly.pdbx_strand_id
1 'polypeptide(L)'
;MDRTEYEVLRNLLNAKMSLWETINIQDGDIKHIVEILKRLTSEGFIRVENDKIVLTDEGKEYLKENKISEFADSKCKSCDSAGYVLSERFKPAYEEFKKIFLNRPLETAEFDQGVVPPENSIRRAEFVYERGDLERKKILFLGDDDLTSIAMALTKLPDEIHVIEIDERIVNYINKVSKEINLPIEAHLYNAVNPLSEEFKGKFDTFLTDPVETVKGMRIFISRCLLSLKGESSAGYFGLSHYESSLKKWLDVEKDLMAMNLVITDVLRDFNRYLLVGERILTEGFRVVKESPVKPEPPDYPWYRSTFFRVEVVGKPKPLITGTVEWNREIYFDEDTYVALP
;
A
#
# COMPACT_ATOMS: atom_id res chain seq x y z
N MET A 1 19.22 4.31 22.27
CA MET A 1 18.40 3.21 21.74
C MET A 1 17.71 3.71 20.50
N ASP A 2 17.77 2.95 19.41
CA ASP A 2 17.01 3.20 18.19
C ASP A 2 15.49 3.08 18.46
N ARG A 3 14.64 3.83 17.74
CA ARG A 3 13.19 3.82 17.99
C ARG A 3 12.55 2.47 17.62
N THR A 4 12.92 1.88 16.49
CA THR A 4 12.41 0.57 16.08
C THR A 4 12.89 -0.51 17.03
N GLU A 5 14.15 -0.44 17.50
CA GLU A 5 14.67 -1.35 18.54
C GLU A 5 13.81 -1.27 19.83
N TYR A 6 13.48 -0.04 20.26
CA TYR A 6 12.62 0.17 21.43
C TYR A 6 11.23 -0.49 21.25
N GLU A 7 10.61 -0.34 20.07
CA GLU A 7 9.31 -0.95 19.74
C GLU A 7 9.36 -2.47 19.75
N VAL A 8 10.41 -3.06 19.19
CA VAL A 8 10.59 -4.52 19.15
C VAL A 8 10.75 -5.08 20.55
N LEU A 9 11.72 -4.56 21.32
CA LEU A 9 12.05 -5.14 22.62
C LEU A 9 10.91 -5.01 23.62
N ARG A 10 10.19 -3.88 23.64
CA ARG A 10 9.06 -3.71 24.56
C ARG A 10 7.87 -4.61 24.24
N ASN A 11 7.69 -5.00 22.97
CA ASN A 11 6.65 -5.95 22.57
C ASN A 11 7.06 -7.38 22.91
N LEU A 12 8.34 -7.73 22.82
CA LEU A 12 8.85 -9.05 23.19
C LEU A 12 8.83 -9.34 24.71
N LEU A 13 8.63 -8.33 25.58
CA LEU A 13 8.65 -8.50 27.04
C LEU A 13 7.75 -9.65 27.53
N ASN A 14 6.57 -9.79 26.93
CA ASN A 14 5.56 -10.79 27.30
C ASN A 14 5.04 -11.59 26.09
N ALA A 15 5.75 -11.57 24.96
CA ALA A 15 5.33 -12.23 23.73
C ALA A 15 6.48 -12.99 23.07
N LYS A 16 6.10 -14.00 22.28
CA LYS A 16 6.99 -14.67 21.32
C LYS A 16 6.45 -14.36 19.94
N MET A 17 7.24 -13.71 19.09
CA MET A 17 6.75 -13.16 17.81
C MET A 17 7.43 -13.83 16.62
N SER A 18 6.69 -14.07 15.53
CA SER A 18 7.28 -14.42 14.24
C SER A 18 7.98 -13.21 13.62
N LEU A 19 8.67 -13.44 12.50
CA LEU A 19 9.20 -12.36 11.68
C LEU A 19 8.08 -11.37 11.29
N TRP A 20 6.94 -11.89 10.81
CA TRP A 20 5.81 -11.09 10.34
C TRP A 20 5.22 -10.23 11.45
N GLU A 21 4.99 -10.82 12.63
CA GLU A 21 4.48 -10.09 13.80
C GLU A 21 5.46 -8.99 14.21
N THR A 22 6.76 -9.26 14.17
CA THR A 22 7.80 -8.28 14.50
C THR A 22 7.84 -7.13 13.50
N ILE A 23 7.66 -7.39 12.20
CA ILE A 23 7.57 -6.36 11.16
C ILE A 23 6.33 -5.47 11.40
N ASN A 24 5.19 -6.06 11.77
CA ASN A 24 3.93 -5.33 11.92
C ASN A 24 3.81 -4.44 13.18
N ILE A 25 4.59 -4.68 14.23
CA ILE A 25 4.48 -3.93 15.50
C ILE A 25 5.36 -2.67 15.56
N GLN A 26 6.14 -2.41 14.51
CA GLN A 26 7.14 -1.34 14.46
C GLN A 26 6.97 -0.45 13.22
N ASP A 27 7.61 0.72 13.26
CA ASP A 27 7.42 1.78 12.27
C ASP A 27 8.53 1.96 11.22
N GLY A 28 9.64 1.23 11.34
CA GLY A 28 10.74 1.21 10.38
C GLY A 28 10.52 0.25 9.20
N ASP A 29 11.40 0.33 8.21
CA ASP A 29 11.38 -0.53 7.03
C ASP A 29 11.97 -1.93 7.30
N ILE A 30 11.69 -2.86 6.37
CA ILE A 30 12.10 -4.28 6.49
C ILE A 30 13.63 -4.41 6.58
N LYS A 31 14.39 -3.58 5.86
CA LYS A 31 15.86 -3.58 5.90
C LYS A 31 16.33 -3.25 7.32
N HIS A 32 15.84 -2.16 7.89
CA HIS A 32 16.21 -1.69 9.22
C HIS A 32 15.85 -2.72 10.32
N ILE A 33 14.65 -3.31 10.27
CA ILE A 33 14.25 -4.32 11.26
C ILE A 33 15.08 -5.61 11.14
N VAL A 34 15.44 -6.05 9.93
CA VAL A 34 16.33 -7.19 9.73
C VAL A 34 17.71 -6.92 10.33
N GLU A 35 18.26 -5.72 10.15
CA GLU A 35 19.54 -5.30 10.74
C GLU A 35 19.48 -5.25 12.28
N ILE A 36 18.40 -4.70 12.84
CA ILE A 36 18.17 -4.67 14.30
C ILE A 36 18.10 -6.08 14.86
N LEU A 37 17.31 -6.97 14.26
CA LEU A 37 17.16 -8.34 14.75
C LEU A 37 18.48 -9.13 14.68
N LYS A 38 19.29 -8.95 13.61
CA LYS A 38 20.64 -9.52 13.54
C LYS A 38 21.53 -9.01 14.68
N ARG A 39 21.53 -7.69 14.92
CA ARG A 39 22.33 -7.07 15.98
C ARG A 39 21.89 -7.55 17.37
N LEU A 40 20.60 -7.48 17.70
CA LEU A 40 20.05 -7.92 18.98
C LEU A 40 20.34 -9.41 19.26
N THR A 41 20.35 -10.24 18.20
CA THR A 41 20.73 -11.65 18.31
C THR A 41 22.23 -11.78 18.63
N SER A 42 23.09 -11.02 17.95
CA SER A 42 24.55 -11.04 18.19
C SER A 42 24.96 -10.49 19.56
N GLU A 43 24.20 -9.52 20.08
CA GLU A 43 24.37 -8.93 21.42
C GLU A 43 23.79 -9.85 22.51
N GLY A 44 23.07 -10.91 22.13
CA GLY A 44 22.50 -11.88 23.05
C GLY A 44 21.22 -11.42 23.75
N PHE A 45 20.56 -10.34 23.28
CA PHE A 45 19.32 -9.82 23.86
C PHE A 45 18.07 -10.59 23.41
N ILE A 46 18.12 -11.19 22.23
CA ILE A 46 17.05 -12.04 21.70
C ILE A 46 17.60 -13.37 21.22
N ARG A 47 16.74 -14.38 21.14
CA ARG A 47 17.03 -15.69 20.51
C ARG A 47 15.80 -16.23 19.80
N VAL A 48 15.98 -17.29 19.02
CA VAL A 48 14.89 -18.01 18.35
C VAL A 48 14.54 -19.27 19.12
N GLU A 49 13.26 -19.45 19.43
CA GLU A 49 12.67 -20.66 20.01
C GLU A 49 11.44 -21.06 19.20
N ASN A 50 11.41 -22.28 18.64
CA ASN A 50 10.29 -22.77 17.83
C ASN A 50 9.85 -21.75 16.76
N ASP A 51 10.81 -21.25 15.97
CA ASP A 51 10.60 -20.28 14.89
C ASP A 51 10.00 -18.92 15.33
N LYS A 52 10.02 -18.64 16.63
CA LYS A 52 9.61 -17.36 17.22
C LYS A 52 10.80 -16.65 17.88
N ILE A 53 10.84 -15.33 17.75
CA ILE A 53 11.76 -14.42 18.42
C ILE A 53 11.30 -14.23 19.87
N VAL A 54 12.23 -14.38 20.81
CA VAL A 54 11.99 -14.22 22.25
C VAL A 54 13.12 -13.41 22.90
N LEU A 55 12.84 -12.71 24.00
CA LEU A 55 13.88 -12.11 24.84
C LEU A 55 14.66 -13.18 25.62
N THR A 56 15.96 -12.98 25.73
CA THR A 56 16.83 -13.68 26.68
C THR A 56 16.72 -13.04 28.08
N ASP A 57 17.38 -13.62 29.08
CA ASP A 57 17.40 -13.02 30.41
C ASP A 57 18.26 -11.75 30.43
N GLU A 58 19.32 -11.71 29.60
CA GLU A 58 20.12 -10.52 29.32
C GLU A 58 19.28 -9.41 28.69
N GLY A 59 18.42 -9.74 27.71
CA GLY A 59 17.51 -8.78 27.08
C GLY A 59 16.48 -8.21 28.06
N LYS A 60 15.96 -9.04 28.98
CA LYS A 60 15.04 -8.58 30.04
C LYS A 60 15.74 -7.65 31.04
N GLU A 61 16.96 -7.97 31.46
CA GLU A 61 17.70 -7.09 32.37
C GLU A 61 18.06 -5.76 31.68
N TYR A 62 18.46 -5.79 30.41
CA TYR A 62 18.69 -4.58 29.61
C TYR A 62 17.44 -3.68 29.58
N LEU A 63 16.25 -4.24 29.38
CA LEU A 63 15.00 -3.47 29.41
C LEU A 63 14.72 -2.88 30.81
N LYS A 64 14.98 -3.65 31.87
CA LYS A 64 14.81 -3.21 33.26
C LYS A 64 15.78 -2.08 33.63
N GLU A 65 17.04 -2.18 33.25
CA GLU A 65 18.06 -1.12 33.46
C GLU A 65 17.69 0.17 32.73
N ASN A 66 17.14 0.04 31.51
CA ASN A 66 16.67 1.17 30.70
C ASN A 66 15.24 1.64 31.03
N LYS A 67 14.59 1.05 32.05
CA LYS A 67 13.23 1.38 32.51
C LYS A 67 12.18 1.29 31.41
N ILE A 68 12.35 0.34 30.50
CA ILE A 68 11.43 0.10 29.38
C ILE A 68 10.34 -0.85 29.84
N SER A 69 9.10 -0.37 29.76
CA SER A 69 7.92 -1.13 30.14
C SER A 69 7.27 -1.77 28.92
N GLU A 70 6.44 -2.78 29.17
CA GLU A 70 5.67 -3.47 28.13
C GLU A 70 4.85 -2.52 27.25
N PHE A 71 4.58 -2.96 26.03
CA PHE A 71 3.58 -2.32 25.20
C PHE A 71 2.17 -2.69 25.70
N ALA A 72 1.33 -1.67 25.88
CA ALA A 72 -0.08 -1.84 26.19
C ALA A 72 -0.90 -1.43 24.96
N ASP A 73 -1.55 -2.39 24.32
CA ASP A 73 -2.33 -2.15 23.13
C ASP A 73 -3.64 -1.40 23.44
N SER A 74 -3.81 -0.24 22.82
CA SER A 74 -5.00 0.61 22.92
C SER A 74 -5.79 0.71 21.61
N LYS A 75 -5.46 -0.15 20.63
CA LYS A 75 -6.11 -0.17 19.31
C LYS A 75 -7.61 -0.51 19.40
N CYS A 76 -8.41 0.11 18.53
CA CYS A 76 -9.84 -0.15 18.47
C CYS A 76 -10.08 -1.56 17.94
N LYS A 77 -10.64 -2.44 18.78
CA LYS A 77 -10.92 -3.84 18.41
C LYS A 77 -12.11 -4.00 17.47
N SER A 78 -13.05 -3.04 17.46
CA SER A 78 -14.26 -3.12 16.65
C SER A 78 -14.00 -2.89 15.15
N CYS A 79 -13.02 -2.05 14.81
CA CYS A 79 -12.62 -1.77 13.43
C CYS A 79 -11.19 -2.21 13.14
N ASP A 80 -10.56 -2.93 14.06
CA ASP A 80 -9.15 -3.32 14.00
C ASP A 80 -8.21 -2.14 13.63
N SER A 81 -8.47 -0.98 14.26
CA SER A 81 -7.82 0.31 13.98
C SER A 81 -7.99 0.88 12.57
N ALA A 82 -8.79 0.26 11.70
CA ALA A 82 -9.01 0.74 10.36
C ALA A 82 -9.79 2.07 10.31
N GLY A 83 -10.54 2.39 11.37
CA GLY A 83 -11.38 3.59 11.43
C GLY A 83 -12.75 3.44 10.77
N TYR A 84 -13.01 2.33 10.08
CA TYR A 84 -14.25 2.07 9.36
C TYR A 84 -14.86 0.73 9.76
N VAL A 85 -16.19 0.68 9.76
CA VAL A 85 -16.99 -0.54 9.77
C VAL A 85 -17.87 -0.46 8.53
N LEU A 86 -18.01 -1.58 7.80
CA LEU A 86 -18.81 -1.64 6.58
C LEU A 86 -20.19 -1.04 6.81
N SER A 87 -20.48 0.07 6.13
CA SER A 87 -21.78 0.73 6.24
C SER A 87 -22.84 0.01 5.41
N GLU A 88 -24.11 0.12 5.86
CA GLU A 88 -25.24 -0.45 5.11
C GLU A 88 -25.39 0.16 3.70
N ARG A 89 -24.85 1.36 3.46
CA ARG A 89 -24.83 1.98 2.12
C ARG A 89 -23.92 1.23 1.16
N PHE A 90 -22.77 0.76 1.63
CA PHE A 90 -21.75 0.11 0.79
C PHE A 90 -21.89 -1.41 0.76
N LYS A 91 -22.64 -1.99 1.70
CA LYS A 91 -22.90 -3.43 1.78
C LYS A 91 -23.38 -4.07 0.47
N PRO A 92 -24.30 -3.49 -0.32
CA PRO A 92 -24.69 -4.10 -1.60
C PRO A 92 -23.53 -4.16 -2.60
N ALA A 93 -22.72 -3.10 -2.68
CA ALA A 93 -21.55 -3.06 -3.55
C ALA A 93 -20.50 -4.08 -3.09
N TYR A 94 -20.27 -4.19 -1.78
CA TYR A 94 -19.37 -5.16 -1.19
C TYR A 94 -19.76 -6.61 -1.52
N GLU A 95 -21.02 -6.99 -1.30
CA GLU A 95 -21.48 -8.37 -1.54
C GLU A 95 -21.36 -8.78 -3.02
N GLU A 96 -21.59 -7.83 -3.95
CA GLU A 96 -21.40 -8.09 -5.36
C GLU A 96 -19.92 -8.13 -5.74
N PHE A 97 -19.13 -7.19 -5.20
CA PHE A 97 -17.70 -7.10 -5.46
C PHE A 97 -16.97 -8.38 -5.05
N LYS A 98 -17.33 -8.99 -3.92
CA LYS A 98 -16.76 -10.29 -3.49
C LYS A 98 -16.88 -11.37 -4.55
N LYS A 99 -18.04 -11.47 -5.22
CA LYS A 99 -18.29 -12.50 -6.25
C LYS A 99 -17.46 -12.25 -7.50
N ILE A 100 -17.35 -10.98 -7.89
CA ILE A 100 -16.53 -10.55 -9.02
C ILE A 100 -15.06 -10.86 -8.72
N PHE A 101 -14.55 -10.41 -7.57
CA PHE A 101 -13.16 -10.54 -7.15
C PHE A 101 -12.62 -11.99 -7.14
N LEU A 102 -13.49 -13.00 -6.96
CA LEU A 102 -13.12 -14.42 -7.06
C LEU A 102 -12.61 -14.83 -8.45
N ASN A 103 -13.03 -14.14 -9.50
CA ASN A 103 -12.69 -14.46 -10.89
C ASN A 103 -11.63 -13.51 -11.48
N ARG A 104 -10.98 -12.69 -10.66
CA ARG A 104 -9.98 -11.71 -11.11
C ARG A 104 -8.77 -12.38 -11.77
N PRO A 105 -8.01 -11.67 -12.61
CA PRO A 105 -6.68 -12.10 -13.03
C PRO A 105 -5.78 -12.32 -11.80
N LEU A 106 -5.01 -13.42 -11.78
CA LEU A 106 -4.05 -13.68 -10.71
C LEU A 106 -2.83 -12.78 -10.84
N GLU A 107 -2.27 -12.44 -9.68
CA GLU A 107 -1.16 -11.51 -9.49
C GLU A 107 0.11 -12.04 -10.17
N THR A 108 0.78 -11.18 -10.93
CA THR A 108 2.08 -11.47 -11.55
C THR A 108 3.19 -10.58 -10.98
N ALA A 109 4.37 -11.17 -10.78
CA ALA A 109 5.56 -10.42 -10.37
C ALA A 109 6.08 -9.48 -11.48
N GLU A 110 5.70 -9.70 -12.74
CA GLU A 110 6.13 -8.88 -13.89
C GLU A 110 5.76 -7.40 -13.74
N PHE A 111 4.63 -7.12 -13.08
CA PHE A 111 4.11 -5.77 -12.88
C PHE A 111 4.04 -5.38 -11.40
N ASP A 112 4.73 -6.12 -10.53
CA ASP A 112 4.75 -5.87 -9.07
C ASP A 112 3.33 -5.84 -8.46
N GLN A 113 2.48 -6.78 -8.89
CA GLN A 113 1.09 -6.84 -8.43
C GLN A 113 0.96 -7.43 -7.04
N GLY A 114 0.08 -6.85 -6.25
CA GLY A 114 -0.23 -7.29 -4.90
C GLY A 114 -1.60 -6.79 -4.53
N VAL A 115 -2.54 -7.72 -4.28
CA VAL A 115 -3.93 -7.32 -4.07
C VAL A 115 -4.33 -7.20 -2.60
N VAL A 116 -5.28 -6.33 -2.30
CA VAL A 116 -6.01 -6.21 -1.03
C VAL A 116 -7.33 -7.00 -1.09
N PRO A 117 -7.88 -7.44 0.06
CA PRO A 117 -9.14 -8.16 0.05
C PRO A 117 -10.33 -7.22 -0.25
N PRO A 118 -11.49 -7.75 -0.68
CA PRO A 118 -12.66 -6.96 -1.06
C PRO A 118 -13.12 -5.92 -0.03
N GLU A 119 -13.04 -6.28 1.25
CA GLU A 119 -13.37 -5.40 2.39
C GLU A 119 -12.52 -4.12 2.36
N ASN A 120 -11.26 -4.24 1.94
CA ASN A 120 -10.29 -3.17 1.93
C ASN A 120 -10.53 -2.20 0.76
N SER A 121 -10.88 -2.70 -0.43
CA SER A 121 -11.29 -1.87 -1.58
C SER A 121 -12.59 -1.12 -1.30
N ILE A 122 -13.55 -1.74 -0.60
CA ILE A 122 -14.77 -1.05 -0.14
C ILE A 122 -14.45 0.02 0.89
N ARG A 123 -13.52 -0.25 1.82
CA ARG A 123 -13.07 0.75 2.79
C ARG A 123 -12.40 1.96 2.12
N ARG A 124 -11.60 1.74 1.06
CA ARG A 124 -11.08 2.82 0.21
C ARG A 124 -12.24 3.64 -0.38
N ALA A 125 -13.27 2.98 -0.92
CA ALA A 125 -14.45 3.66 -1.47
C ALA A 125 -15.23 4.47 -0.42
N GLU A 126 -15.38 3.95 0.81
CA GLU A 126 -16.03 4.67 1.92
C GLU A 126 -15.24 5.92 2.32
N PHE A 127 -13.91 5.84 2.39
CA PHE A 127 -13.07 7.00 2.70
C PHE A 127 -13.12 8.08 1.61
N VAL A 128 -13.02 7.68 0.34
CA VAL A 128 -13.13 8.61 -0.81
C VAL A 128 -14.52 9.25 -0.84
N TYR A 129 -15.58 8.51 -0.49
CA TYR A 129 -16.92 9.06 -0.32
C TYR A 129 -17.03 10.05 0.85
N GLU A 130 -16.46 9.72 2.01
CA GLU A 130 -16.44 10.61 3.19
C GLU A 130 -15.84 11.97 2.87
N ARG A 131 -14.80 11.99 2.02
CA ARG A 131 -14.10 13.22 1.61
C ARG A 131 -14.81 13.99 0.49
N GLY A 132 -15.91 13.46 -0.06
CA GLY A 132 -16.67 14.09 -1.15
C GLY A 132 -16.04 13.89 -2.53
N ASP A 133 -15.12 12.94 -2.66
CA ASP A 133 -14.30 12.71 -3.86
C ASP A 133 -14.79 11.51 -4.70
N LEU A 134 -15.94 10.92 -4.34
CA LEU A 134 -16.58 9.80 -5.04
C LEU A 134 -17.88 10.18 -5.77
N GLU A 135 -18.82 10.84 -5.08
CA GLU A 135 -20.16 11.09 -5.61
C GLU A 135 -20.14 12.17 -6.71
N ARG A 136 -20.69 11.83 -7.89
CA ARG A 136 -20.73 12.67 -9.09
C ARG A 136 -19.35 13.15 -9.55
N LYS A 137 -18.33 12.30 -9.36
CA LYS A 137 -16.95 12.58 -9.75
C LYS A 137 -16.57 11.77 -10.97
N LYS A 138 -15.68 12.36 -11.78
CA LYS A 138 -14.88 11.65 -12.79
C LYS A 138 -13.59 11.19 -12.14
N ILE A 139 -13.32 9.90 -12.14
CA ILE A 139 -12.20 9.31 -11.40
C ILE A 139 -11.25 8.60 -12.36
N LEU A 140 -9.95 8.86 -12.23
CA LEU A 140 -8.91 8.11 -12.94
C LEU A 140 -8.18 7.17 -11.99
N PHE A 141 -8.06 5.90 -12.37
CA PHE A 141 -7.15 4.95 -11.77
C PHE A 141 -5.92 4.77 -12.65
N LEU A 142 -4.73 4.85 -12.05
CA LEU A 142 -3.49 4.39 -12.68
C LEU A 142 -2.98 3.20 -11.88
N GLY A 143 -3.11 2.00 -12.45
CA GLY A 143 -3.00 0.76 -11.67
C GLY A 143 -4.34 0.37 -11.03
N ASP A 144 -4.83 -0.86 -11.24
CA ASP A 144 -6.01 -1.41 -10.54
C ASP A 144 -6.09 -2.95 -10.50
N ASP A 145 -5.01 -3.63 -10.14
CA ASP A 145 -5.00 -5.08 -9.87
C ASP A 145 -5.97 -5.50 -8.75
N ASP A 146 -6.17 -4.60 -7.80
CA ASP A 146 -7.16 -4.67 -6.72
C ASP A 146 -8.62 -4.56 -7.12
N LEU A 147 -8.89 -4.16 -8.37
CA LEU A 147 -10.25 -3.91 -8.87
C LEU A 147 -11.04 -2.91 -8.00
N THR A 148 -10.34 -1.97 -7.36
CA THR A 148 -10.97 -0.92 -6.54
C THR A 148 -11.87 -0.04 -7.39
N SER A 149 -11.54 0.14 -8.68
CA SER A 149 -12.40 0.84 -9.63
C SER A 149 -13.78 0.16 -9.78
N ILE A 150 -13.85 -1.17 -9.83
CA ILE A 150 -15.10 -1.93 -9.88
C ILE A 150 -15.86 -1.77 -8.57
N ALA A 151 -15.18 -1.88 -7.42
CA ALA A 151 -15.80 -1.70 -6.11
C ALA A 151 -16.47 -0.31 -6.00
N MET A 152 -15.80 0.74 -6.47
CA MET A 152 -16.34 2.09 -6.54
C MET A 152 -17.49 2.22 -7.54
N ALA A 153 -17.38 1.64 -8.73
CA ALA A 153 -18.43 1.69 -9.76
C ALA A 153 -19.73 1.01 -9.28
N LEU A 154 -19.62 -0.10 -8.53
CA LEU A 154 -20.77 -0.83 -7.96
C LEU A 154 -21.59 0.02 -6.97
N THR A 155 -21.00 1.05 -6.36
CA THR A 155 -21.73 2.00 -5.50
C THR A 155 -22.72 2.88 -6.28
N LYS A 156 -22.52 3.02 -7.60
CA LYS A 156 -23.27 3.94 -8.48
C LYS A 156 -23.19 5.41 -8.06
N LEU A 157 -22.14 5.77 -7.32
CA LEU A 157 -21.87 7.15 -6.89
C LEU A 157 -21.02 7.95 -7.88
N PRO A 158 -19.97 7.39 -8.51
CA PRO A 158 -19.20 8.10 -9.54
C PRO A 158 -20.03 8.36 -10.79
N ASP A 159 -19.74 9.46 -11.48
CA ASP A 159 -20.30 9.74 -12.82
C ASP A 159 -19.60 8.88 -13.88
N GLU A 160 -18.28 8.74 -13.75
CA GLU A 160 -17.42 8.08 -14.74
C GLU A 160 -16.10 7.63 -14.07
N ILE A 161 -15.65 6.42 -14.40
CA ILE A 161 -14.35 5.90 -13.97
C ILE A 161 -13.56 5.48 -15.19
N HIS A 162 -12.31 5.95 -15.29
CA HIS A 162 -11.34 5.43 -16.24
C HIS A 162 -10.22 4.71 -15.50
N VAL A 163 -9.80 3.56 -16.02
CA VAL A 163 -8.62 2.83 -15.54
C VAL A 163 -7.58 2.84 -16.66
N ILE A 164 -6.37 3.26 -16.35
CA ILE A 164 -5.21 3.16 -17.25
C ILE A 164 -4.22 2.17 -16.62
N GLU A 165 -3.96 1.07 -17.32
CA GLU A 165 -3.32 -0.12 -16.75
C GLU A 165 -2.35 -0.76 -17.75
N ILE A 166 -1.22 -1.29 -17.25
CA ILE A 166 -0.19 -1.92 -18.11
C ILE A 166 -0.52 -3.38 -18.41
N ASP A 167 -1.21 -4.06 -17.49
CA ASP A 167 -1.62 -5.45 -17.65
C ASP A 167 -2.93 -5.58 -18.46
N GLU A 168 -2.80 -6.05 -19.70
CA GLU A 168 -3.93 -6.31 -20.58
C GLU A 168 -4.96 -7.29 -19.98
N ARG A 169 -4.55 -8.21 -19.09
CA ARG A 169 -5.47 -9.13 -18.41
C ARG A 169 -6.45 -8.38 -17.51
N ILE A 170 -5.97 -7.38 -16.77
CA ILE A 170 -6.79 -6.53 -15.90
C ILE A 170 -7.68 -5.63 -16.75
N VAL A 171 -7.14 -4.98 -17.79
CA VAL A 171 -7.91 -4.14 -18.73
C VAL A 171 -9.10 -4.92 -19.31
N ASN A 172 -8.85 -6.11 -19.84
CA ASN A 172 -9.88 -6.96 -20.43
C ASN A 172 -10.90 -7.43 -19.40
N TYR A 173 -10.45 -7.74 -18.19
CA TYR A 173 -11.32 -8.17 -17.10
C TYR A 173 -12.27 -7.05 -16.66
N ILE A 174 -11.76 -5.85 -16.40
CA ILE A 174 -12.58 -4.68 -16.00
C ILE A 174 -13.61 -4.35 -17.08
N ASN A 175 -13.19 -4.30 -18.35
CA ASN A 175 -14.10 -4.02 -19.45
C ASN A 175 -15.17 -5.10 -19.66
N LYS A 176 -14.83 -6.38 -19.42
CA LYS A 176 -15.81 -7.47 -19.46
C LYS A 176 -16.87 -7.29 -18.36
N VAL A 177 -16.44 -7.12 -17.11
CA VAL A 177 -17.35 -6.92 -15.98
C VAL A 177 -18.22 -5.68 -16.22
N SER A 178 -17.61 -4.56 -16.65
CA SER A 178 -18.33 -3.32 -16.95
C SER A 178 -19.49 -3.54 -17.92
N LYS A 179 -19.27 -4.29 -19.01
CA LYS A 179 -20.30 -4.61 -20.01
C LYS A 179 -21.37 -5.55 -19.47
N GLU A 180 -20.99 -6.56 -18.68
CA GLU A 180 -21.91 -7.57 -18.15
C GLU A 180 -22.92 -6.97 -17.15
N ILE A 181 -22.49 -6.01 -16.33
CA ILE A 181 -23.31 -5.40 -15.28
C ILE A 181 -23.59 -3.90 -15.48
N ASN A 182 -23.25 -3.36 -16.65
CA ASN A 182 -23.48 -1.97 -17.07
C ASN A 182 -22.99 -0.93 -16.05
N LEU A 183 -21.68 -0.96 -15.78
CA LEU A 183 -21.01 -0.03 -14.88
C LEU A 183 -20.47 1.21 -15.62
N PRO A 184 -20.36 2.37 -14.97
CA PRO A 184 -19.79 3.58 -15.55
C PRO A 184 -18.25 3.55 -15.54
N ILE A 185 -17.66 2.49 -16.07
CA ILE A 185 -16.22 2.25 -16.04
C ILE A 185 -15.66 1.76 -17.37
N GLU A 186 -14.52 2.33 -17.77
CA GLU A 186 -13.75 1.90 -18.94
C GLU A 186 -12.27 1.74 -18.59
N ALA A 187 -11.66 0.65 -19.04
CA ALA A 187 -10.23 0.39 -18.86
C ALA A 187 -9.46 0.49 -20.18
N HIS A 188 -8.26 1.05 -20.13
CA HIS A 188 -7.42 1.37 -21.28
C HIS A 188 -5.99 0.89 -21.02
N LEU A 189 -5.37 0.26 -22.04
CA LEU A 189 -3.98 -0.15 -21.95
C LEU A 189 -3.06 1.08 -21.95
N TYR A 190 -2.20 1.20 -20.95
CA TYR A 190 -1.30 2.33 -20.78
C TYR A 190 -0.07 1.94 -19.98
N ASN A 191 1.09 2.46 -20.40
CA ASN A 191 2.33 2.32 -19.66
C ASN A 191 2.78 3.70 -19.15
N ALA A 192 2.95 3.83 -17.83
CA ALA A 192 3.27 5.10 -17.16
C ALA A 192 4.59 5.74 -17.62
N VAL A 193 5.51 4.96 -18.23
CA VAL A 193 6.73 5.52 -18.83
C VAL A 193 6.43 6.42 -20.03
N ASN A 194 5.30 6.23 -20.71
CA ASN A 194 4.88 7.08 -21.80
C ASN A 194 4.19 8.35 -21.27
N PRO A 195 4.19 9.46 -22.04
CA PRO A 195 3.38 10.64 -21.71
C PRO A 195 1.90 10.25 -21.60
N LEU A 196 1.16 10.93 -20.71
CA LEU A 196 -0.29 10.73 -20.62
C LEU A 196 -0.96 11.18 -21.94
N SER A 197 -1.87 10.37 -22.48
CA SER A 197 -2.66 10.72 -23.67
C SER A 197 -3.49 11.99 -23.44
N GLU A 198 -3.63 12.82 -24.49
CA GLU A 198 -4.43 14.06 -24.43
C GLU A 198 -5.89 13.82 -24.02
N GLU A 199 -6.42 12.63 -24.31
CA GLU A 199 -7.78 12.25 -23.93
C GLU A 199 -8.00 12.14 -22.42
N PHE A 200 -6.95 12.07 -21.60
CA PHE A 200 -7.08 12.00 -20.14
C PHE A 200 -6.70 13.30 -19.43
N LYS A 201 -6.05 14.24 -20.11
CA LYS A 201 -5.50 15.45 -19.47
C LYS A 201 -6.59 16.44 -19.05
N GLY A 202 -6.54 16.87 -17.79
CA GLY A 202 -7.43 17.93 -17.28
C GLY A 202 -8.91 17.57 -17.23
N LYS A 203 -9.26 16.28 -17.13
CA LYS A 203 -10.65 15.79 -17.21
C LYS A 203 -11.22 15.22 -15.93
N PHE A 204 -10.38 14.88 -14.96
CA PHE A 204 -10.77 14.12 -13.78
C PHE A 204 -10.82 15.00 -12.51
N ASP A 205 -11.73 14.66 -11.61
CA ASP A 205 -11.85 15.31 -10.31
C ASP A 205 -10.96 14.64 -9.27
N THR A 206 -10.80 13.33 -9.39
CA THR A 206 -10.09 12.48 -8.42
C THR A 206 -9.18 11.51 -9.16
N PHE A 207 -8.00 11.22 -8.62
CA PHE A 207 -7.22 10.06 -9.02
C PHE A 207 -7.02 9.06 -7.88
N LEU A 208 -6.83 7.80 -8.24
CA LEU A 208 -6.35 6.74 -7.37
C LEU A 208 -5.19 5.99 -8.02
N THR A 209 -4.21 5.59 -7.24
CA THR A 209 -3.11 4.74 -7.71
C THR A 209 -2.49 4.01 -6.53
N ASP A 210 -2.05 2.77 -6.71
CA ASP A 210 -1.22 2.05 -5.73
C ASP A 210 0.13 1.78 -6.40
N PRO A 211 1.05 2.77 -6.37
CA PRO A 211 2.18 2.79 -7.27
C PRO A 211 3.34 1.96 -6.71
N VAL A 212 4.27 1.63 -7.60
CA VAL A 212 5.61 1.16 -7.23
C VAL A 212 6.29 2.13 -6.24
N GLU A 213 6.96 1.58 -5.23
CA GLU A 213 7.37 2.35 -4.06
C GLU A 213 8.75 3.04 -4.16
N THR A 214 9.46 2.91 -5.28
CA THR A 214 10.68 3.73 -5.47
C THR A 214 10.31 5.20 -5.60
N VAL A 215 11.16 6.12 -5.14
CA VAL A 215 10.90 7.58 -5.29
C VAL A 215 10.67 7.95 -6.77
N LYS A 216 11.43 7.33 -7.68
CA LYS A 216 11.30 7.53 -9.12
C LYS A 216 9.94 7.01 -9.61
N GLY A 217 9.55 5.80 -9.21
CA GLY A 217 8.28 5.19 -9.55
C GLY A 217 7.09 6.02 -9.08
N MET A 218 7.05 6.35 -7.79
CA MET A 218 6.05 7.24 -7.18
C MET A 218 5.95 8.58 -7.93
N ARG A 219 7.09 9.22 -8.22
CA ARG A 219 7.13 10.49 -8.98
C ARG A 219 6.51 10.35 -10.37
N ILE A 220 6.75 9.26 -11.08
CA ILE A 220 6.17 8.99 -12.41
C ILE A 220 4.66 8.86 -12.27
N PHE A 221 4.19 7.94 -11.44
CA PHE A 221 2.76 7.64 -11.28
C PHE A 221 1.98 8.87 -10.84
N ILE A 222 2.41 9.55 -9.78
CA ILE A 222 1.73 10.76 -9.31
C ILE A 222 1.78 11.88 -10.34
N SER A 223 2.87 12.04 -11.09
CA SER A 223 2.91 13.05 -12.17
C SER A 223 1.90 12.75 -13.29
N ARG A 224 1.69 11.47 -13.65
CA ARG A 224 0.66 11.07 -14.64
C ARG A 224 -0.74 11.32 -14.11
N CYS A 225 -1.01 10.92 -12.87
CA CYS A 225 -2.27 11.18 -12.20
C CYS A 225 -2.57 12.68 -12.11
N LEU A 226 -1.59 13.49 -11.72
CA LEU A 226 -1.75 14.94 -11.60
C LEU A 226 -2.03 15.63 -12.94
N LEU A 227 -1.49 15.12 -14.05
CA LEU A 227 -1.81 15.60 -15.40
C LEU A 227 -3.27 15.37 -15.79
N SER A 228 -3.94 14.39 -15.20
CA SER A 228 -5.33 14.06 -15.52
C SER A 228 -6.34 14.96 -14.81
N LEU A 229 -5.93 15.59 -13.70
CA LEU A 229 -6.81 16.39 -12.85
C LEU A 229 -7.21 17.73 -13.48
N LYS A 230 -8.47 18.14 -13.28
CA LYS A 230 -9.03 19.41 -13.77
C LYS A 230 -8.30 20.64 -13.21
N GLY A 231 -7.72 20.55 -12.01
CA GLY A 231 -6.94 21.63 -11.42
C GLY A 231 -7.04 21.70 -9.91
N GLU A 232 -7.13 22.93 -9.41
CA GLU A 232 -7.30 23.24 -7.99
C GLU A 232 -8.53 22.52 -7.40
N SER A 233 -8.43 22.08 -6.14
CA SER A 233 -9.46 21.32 -5.43
C SER A 233 -9.76 19.93 -5.98
N SER A 234 -8.99 19.43 -6.95
CA SER A 234 -8.98 18.00 -7.29
C SER A 234 -8.20 17.20 -6.25
N ALA A 235 -8.58 15.95 -6.06
CA ALA A 235 -8.02 15.07 -5.04
C ALA A 235 -7.23 13.90 -5.64
N GLY A 236 -6.32 13.35 -4.84
CA GLY A 236 -5.52 12.19 -5.18
C GLY A 236 -5.41 11.24 -4.01
N TYR A 237 -5.40 9.95 -4.28
CA TYR A 237 -5.23 8.91 -3.27
C TYR A 237 -4.17 7.92 -3.70
N PHE A 238 -3.28 7.54 -2.78
CA PHE A 238 -2.27 6.54 -3.07
C PHE A 238 -1.81 5.73 -1.86
N GLY A 239 -1.32 4.52 -2.11
CA GLY A 239 -0.65 3.69 -1.12
C GLY A 239 0.85 4.00 -1.04
N LEU A 240 1.38 3.91 0.18
CA LEU A 240 2.82 3.92 0.44
C LEU A 240 3.10 3.13 1.73
N SER A 241 3.80 2.01 1.62
CA SER A 241 4.22 1.22 2.77
C SER A 241 5.35 1.92 3.51
N HIS A 242 5.50 1.62 4.80
CA HIS A 242 6.78 1.86 5.46
C HIS A 242 7.67 0.62 5.44
N TYR A 243 7.18 -0.51 4.93
CA TYR A 243 7.91 -1.78 4.87
C TYR A 243 8.99 -1.78 3.80
N GLU A 244 8.72 -1.18 2.65
CA GLU A 244 9.67 -1.07 1.53
C GLU A 244 10.06 0.38 1.23
N SER A 245 9.72 1.29 2.14
CA SER A 245 10.05 2.71 2.03
C SER A 245 10.51 3.24 3.37
N SER A 246 11.82 3.46 3.50
CA SER A 246 12.41 4.13 4.66
C SER A 246 11.80 5.52 4.89
N LEU A 247 11.88 6.05 6.12
CA LEU A 247 11.39 7.42 6.41
C LEU A 247 12.10 8.51 5.58
N LYS A 248 13.33 8.23 5.13
CA LYS A 248 14.04 9.10 4.18
C LYS A 248 13.33 9.10 2.82
N LYS A 249 12.90 7.93 2.35
CA LYS A 249 12.11 7.78 1.12
C LYS A 249 10.77 8.51 1.23
N TRP A 250 10.07 8.34 2.36
CA TRP A 250 8.83 9.09 2.65
C TRP A 250 9.06 10.60 2.56
N LEU A 251 10.11 11.13 3.20
CA LEU A 251 10.44 12.55 3.14
C LEU A 251 10.68 13.04 1.70
N ASP A 252 11.32 12.24 0.85
CA ASP A 252 11.56 12.61 -0.55
C ASP A 252 10.28 12.55 -1.40
N VAL A 253 9.38 11.59 -1.14
CA VAL A 253 8.04 11.56 -1.74
C VAL A 253 7.22 12.79 -1.29
N GLU A 254 7.22 13.14 -0.01
CA GLU A 254 6.49 14.31 0.50
C GLU A 254 7.00 15.62 -0.12
N LYS A 255 8.32 15.76 -0.31
CA LYS A 255 8.90 16.90 -1.05
C LYS A 255 8.41 16.96 -2.50
N ASP A 256 8.34 15.82 -3.17
CA ASP A 256 7.82 15.75 -4.53
C ASP A 256 6.35 16.18 -4.58
N LEU A 257 5.51 15.73 -3.63
CA LEU A 257 4.10 16.15 -3.51
C LEU A 257 3.99 17.68 -3.35
N MET A 258 4.74 18.26 -2.42
CA MET A 258 4.74 19.71 -2.20
C MET A 258 5.21 20.48 -3.43
N ALA A 259 6.25 20.00 -4.13
CA ALA A 259 6.72 20.60 -5.38
C ALA A 259 5.67 20.54 -6.50
N MET A 260 4.82 19.51 -6.46
CA MET A 260 3.69 19.30 -7.37
C MET A 260 2.43 20.12 -7.03
N ASN A 261 2.48 20.98 -6.00
CA ASN A 261 1.34 21.70 -5.44
C ASN A 261 0.27 20.77 -4.84
N LEU A 262 0.67 19.61 -4.31
CA LEU A 262 -0.19 18.69 -3.59
C LEU A 262 0.03 18.85 -2.09
N VAL A 263 -1.04 19.16 -1.35
CA VAL A 263 -1.04 19.14 0.12
C VAL A 263 -1.55 17.79 0.61
N ILE A 264 -0.89 17.22 1.62
CA ILE A 264 -1.36 16.00 2.28
C ILE A 264 -2.45 16.41 3.28
N THR A 265 -3.65 15.84 3.12
CA THR A 265 -4.76 16.08 4.06
C THR A 265 -4.95 14.93 5.02
N ASP A 266 -4.55 13.72 4.62
CA ASP A 266 -4.73 12.51 5.42
C ASP A 266 -3.58 11.52 5.22
N VAL A 267 -3.21 10.85 6.31
CA VAL A 267 -2.21 9.77 6.38
C VAL A 267 -2.81 8.65 7.19
N LEU A 268 -3.51 7.72 6.52
CA LEU A 268 -4.16 6.59 7.19
C LEU A 268 -3.19 5.41 7.32
N ARG A 269 -2.47 5.35 8.44
CA ARG A 269 -1.46 4.33 8.71
C ARG A 269 -2.05 2.92 8.71
N ASP A 270 -1.32 1.96 8.12
CA ASP A 270 -1.71 0.55 8.05
C ASP A 270 -3.13 0.30 7.48
N PHE A 271 -3.60 1.24 6.67
CA PHE A 271 -4.94 1.14 6.09
C PHE A 271 -4.97 -0.05 5.15
N ASN A 272 -4.15 -0.06 4.10
CA ASN A 272 -4.16 -1.15 3.13
C ASN A 272 -3.54 -2.41 3.71
N ARG A 273 -4.16 -3.56 3.45
CA ARG A 273 -3.70 -4.87 3.93
C ARG A 273 -3.72 -5.83 2.77
N TYR A 274 -2.56 -6.32 2.38
CA TYR A 274 -2.39 -7.06 1.14
C TYR A 274 -2.41 -8.56 1.38
N LEU A 275 -2.99 -9.30 0.44
CA LEU A 275 -3.11 -10.76 0.42
C LEU A 275 -1.78 -11.44 0.03
N LEU A 276 -0.67 -10.98 0.59
CA LEU A 276 0.65 -11.60 0.48
C LEU A 276 0.80 -12.71 1.52
N VAL A 277 -0.02 -13.76 1.40
CA VAL A 277 -0.13 -14.88 2.35
C VAL A 277 0.47 -16.19 1.82
N GLY A 278 0.85 -17.08 2.73
CA GLY A 278 1.15 -18.49 2.42
C GLY A 278 2.57 -18.79 1.94
N GLU A 279 2.78 -20.05 1.53
CA GLU A 279 4.11 -20.64 1.28
C GLU A 279 4.87 -20.02 0.09
N ARG A 280 4.15 -19.35 -0.82
CA ARG A 280 4.73 -18.72 -2.01
C ARG A 280 5.84 -17.74 -1.62
N ILE A 281 5.61 -16.93 -0.57
CA ILE A 281 6.61 -15.96 -0.10
C ILE A 281 7.92 -16.63 0.35
N LEU A 282 7.87 -17.88 0.82
CA LEU A 282 9.04 -18.61 1.28
C LEU A 282 9.84 -19.23 0.13
N THR A 283 9.20 -19.50 -1.00
CA THR A 283 9.79 -20.31 -2.09
C THR A 283 10.27 -19.48 -3.27
N GLU A 284 9.74 -18.26 -3.46
CA GLU A 284 10.10 -17.41 -4.60
C GLU A 284 11.34 -16.53 -4.39
N GLY A 285 11.93 -16.60 -3.21
CA GLY A 285 13.22 -15.97 -2.94
C GLY A 285 13.15 -14.45 -2.73
N PHE A 286 12.07 -13.95 -2.15
CA PHE A 286 11.98 -12.57 -1.65
C PHE A 286 13.10 -12.26 -0.65
N ARG A 287 13.61 -11.02 -0.69
CA ARG A 287 14.71 -10.60 0.20
C ARG A 287 14.30 -10.64 1.67
N VAL A 288 13.04 -10.37 2.00
CA VAL A 288 12.52 -10.49 3.37
C VAL A 288 12.75 -11.89 3.96
N VAL A 289 12.70 -12.93 3.13
CA VAL A 289 12.99 -14.31 3.55
C VAL A 289 14.49 -14.61 3.50
N LYS A 290 15.16 -14.29 2.38
CA LYS A 290 16.59 -14.59 2.18
C LYS A 290 17.50 -13.91 3.21
N GLU A 291 17.16 -12.69 3.60
CA GLU A 291 17.95 -11.89 4.52
C GLU A 291 17.48 -12.00 5.97
N SER A 292 16.38 -12.71 6.23
CA SER A 292 15.81 -12.85 7.56
C SER A 292 16.81 -13.43 8.57
N PRO A 293 16.90 -12.87 9.79
CA PRO A 293 17.72 -13.45 10.86
C PRO A 293 17.12 -14.73 11.46
N VAL A 294 15.84 -14.99 11.19
CA VAL A 294 15.10 -16.15 11.68
C VAL A 294 14.51 -16.91 10.51
N LYS A 295 14.41 -18.23 10.58
CA LYS A 295 13.70 -18.99 9.54
C LYS A 295 12.20 -18.61 9.62
N PRO A 296 11.62 -17.94 8.61
CA PRO A 296 10.22 -17.58 8.67
C PRO A 296 9.35 -18.77 8.28
N GLU A 297 8.28 -18.98 9.04
CA GLU A 297 7.18 -19.85 8.65
C GLU A 297 6.18 -19.10 7.75
N PRO A 298 5.33 -19.78 6.97
CA PRO A 298 4.39 -19.10 6.07
C PRO A 298 3.49 -18.13 6.84
N PRO A 299 3.28 -16.89 6.37
CA PRO A 299 2.34 -15.99 7.01
C PRO A 299 0.91 -16.52 6.84
N ASP A 300 0.17 -16.58 7.94
CA ASP A 300 -1.22 -17.03 8.03
C ASP A 300 -2.22 -15.86 8.08
N TYR A 301 -1.73 -14.62 7.97
CA TYR A 301 -2.53 -13.40 7.90
C TYR A 301 -1.96 -12.36 6.91
N PRO A 302 -2.77 -11.37 6.45
CA PRO A 302 -2.34 -10.24 5.63
C PRO A 302 -1.34 -9.33 6.36
N TRP A 303 -0.08 -9.74 6.42
CA TRP A 303 0.97 -9.07 7.17
C TRP A 303 1.49 -7.82 6.44
N TYR A 304 1.51 -7.80 5.11
CA TYR A 304 1.97 -6.63 4.37
C TYR A 304 0.90 -5.54 4.36
N ARG A 305 1.31 -4.30 4.62
CA ARG A 305 0.42 -3.15 4.81
C ARG A 305 1.00 -1.89 4.21
N SER A 306 0.13 -1.01 3.74
CA SER A 306 0.51 0.32 3.30
C SER A 306 -0.37 1.41 3.90
N THR A 307 0.19 2.61 4.00
CA THR A 307 -0.52 3.80 4.44
C THR A 307 -1.31 4.34 3.26
N PHE A 308 -2.57 4.72 3.48
CA PHE A 308 -3.39 5.35 2.45
C PHE A 308 -3.36 6.86 2.62
N PHE A 309 -2.74 7.53 1.66
CA PHE A 309 -2.62 8.98 1.64
C PHE A 309 -3.78 9.61 0.88
N ARG A 310 -4.26 10.75 1.37
CA ARG A 310 -5.05 11.69 0.58
C ARG A 310 -4.25 12.96 0.36
N VAL A 311 -4.23 13.42 -0.88
CA VAL A 311 -3.68 14.70 -1.28
C VAL A 311 -4.72 15.54 -2.01
N GLU A 312 -4.55 16.85 -1.95
CA GLU A 312 -5.40 17.81 -2.65
C GLU A 312 -4.55 18.85 -3.39
N VAL A 313 -4.98 19.23 -4.59
CA VAL A 313 -4.25 20.22 -5.41
C VAL A 313 -4.54 21.63 -4.89
N VAL A 314 -3.48 22.36 -4.51
CA VAL A 314 -3.53 23.77 -4.13
C VAL A 314 -3.00 24.64 -5.26
N GLY A 315 -3.89 25.37 -5.94
CA GLY A 315 -3.57 26.16 -7.13
C GLY A 315 -3.36 25.30 -8.40
N LYS A 316 -2.43 25.70 -9.28
CA LYS A 316 -2.21 25.00 -10.55
C LYS A 316 -1.42 23.69 -10.36
N PRO A 317 -1.84 22.55 -10.95
CA PRO A 317 -1.04 21.33 -11.01
C PRO A 317 0.36 21.56 -11.59
N LYS A 318 1.40 21.00 -10.94
CA LYS A 318 2.81 21.10 -11.38
C LYS A 318 3.49 19.73 -11.45
N PRO A 319 3.08 18.84 -12.37
CA PRO A 319 3.69 17.51 -12.50
C PRO A 319 5.20 17.61 -12.73
N LEU A 320 5.98 16.81 -12.00
CA LEU A 320 7.44 16.79 -12.12
C LEU A 320 7.90 16.08 -13.40
N ILE A 321 7.07 15.16 -13.92
CA ILE A 321 7.36 14.40 -15.14
C ILE A 321 6.20 14.51 -16.12
N THR A 322 6.46 15.02 -17.32
CA THR A 322 5.44 15.17 -18.38
C THR A 322 5.76 14.39 -19.65
N GLY A 323 7.04 14.18 -19.94
CA GLY A 323 7.52 13.46 -21.13
C GLY A 323 7.71 11.96 -20.91
N THR A 324 8.23 11.31 -21.94
CA THR A 324 8.64 9.90 -21.90
C THR A 324 9.76 9.70 -20.89
N VAL A 325 9.69 8.59 -20.15
CA VAL A 325 10.72 8.13 -19.23
C VAL A 325 11.38 6.90 -19.84
N GLU A 326 12.70 6.83 -19.78
CA GLU A 326 13.40 5.62 -20.15
C GLU A 326 13.09 4.51 -19.15
N TRP A 327 12.56 3.40 -19.66
CA TRP A 327 12.26 2.24 -18.82
C TRP A 327 13.56 1.64 -18.29
N ASN A 328 13.62 1.45 -16.97
CA ASN A 328 14.65 0.66 -16.31
C ASN A 328 14.05 -0.04 -15.08
N ARG A 329 14.71 -1.10 -14.61
CA ARG A 329 14.26 -1.86 -13.44
C ARG A 329 14.24 -1.04 -12.15
N GLU A 330 15.04 0.02 -12.06
CA GLU A 330 15.07 0.93 -10.90
C GLU A 330 13.76 1.72 -10.69
N ILE A 331 12.80 1.64 -11.64
CA ILE A 331 11.45 2.13 -11.43
C ILE A 331 10.72 1.29 -10.39
N TYR A 332 10.97 -0.02 -10.36
CA TYR A 332 10.33 -0.99 -9.48
C TYR A 332 11.19 -1.33 -8.26
N PHE A 333 12.52 -1.33 -8.40
CA PHE A 333 13.44 -1.84 -7.39
C PHE A 333 14.45 -0.80 -6.92
N ASP A 334 14.59 -0.67 -5.60
CA ASP A 334 15.71 0.00 -4.96
C ASP A 334 16.23 -0.79 -3.75
N GLU A 335 17.10 -0.19 -2.95
CA GLU A 335 17.72 -0.86 -1.81
C GLU A 335 16.72 -1.26 -0.71
N ASP A 336 15.58 -0.59 -0.63
CA ASP A 336 14.53 -0.81 0.38
C ASP A 336 13.47 -1.82 -0.11
N THR A 337 13.54 -2.30 -1.36
CA THR A 337 12.61 -3.31 -1.90
C THR A 337 12.91 -4.70 -1.35
N TYR A 338 11.97 -5.30 -0.62
CA TYR A 338 12.13 -6.57 0.10
C TYR A 338 11.08 -7.65 -0.25
N VAL A 339 9.95 -7.23 -0.81
CA VAL A 339 8.74 -8.05 -1.05
C VAL A 339 8.30 -8.00 -2.52
N ALA A 340 9.17 -7.51 -3.41
CA ALA A 340 9.04 -7.64 -4.85
C ALA A 340 10.19 -8.50 -5.45
N LEU A 341 9.95 -9.10 -6.63
CA LEU A 341 10.92 -9.96 -7.33
C LEU A 341 11.43 -9.30 -8.63
N PRO A 342 12.76 -9.29 -8.89
CA PRO A 342 13.38 -8.57 -10.01
C PRO A 342 13.31 -9.22 -11.39
#